data_AF-R6UPS7-F1
#
_entry.id   AF-R6UPS7-F1
#
_cell.length_a   1.000
_cell.length_b   1.000
_cell.length_c   1.000
_cell.angle_alpha   90.00
_cell.angle_beta   90.00
_cell.angle_gamma   90.00
#
_symmetry.space_group_name_H-M   'P 1'
#
loop_
_entity.id
_entity.type
_entity.pdbx_description
1 polymer ?
#
loop_
_entity_poly.entity_id
_entity_poly.type
_entity_poly.pdbx_seq_one_letter_code
_entity_poly.pdbx_strand_id
1 'polypeptide(L)'
;MKRLFCVWMVLLLLFSAVPAAAAQPLTYESDTLGFSLTLPGLTEEDVTLEERTGGVDVYHTLSREQWGGLMGSIEVVSPRSAFFSGGYDSLPYQILAMGTDRVYLWKSPGGGAATGGEELEDYSRVARALTTDVLRANLQPAHPDSLPVLNTQARLPYLTAEGGAIRPDDPLTRGELAQALYALLDADNKGASFANPFSDVTDPACAQAVAYLTSYGILTGYADGTFRPDAPVSRAAFAVALHRCQFAAPVGRYGSGDDFSDVPDGFWAKRYLNSALVLGWMSGYADGTFRPAASVTRAQAATALNRVLGRDASRTAVPEGTSPFSDLPEDHWACANVLEAAGALPEVPADIVTPPESALPRDTDAAFFLSQTEGWAVCGTSLRRTTDGGSTWRTVGQPLTLEASGLFFFNDRQGLLLGTDAQGTWQVLETDNGGETWRDFILNALWDLDFPTEAFPRDEAFWKAVVSAQLQPAGTDAVYLSVRYVPYESIYPLDFTAYAQCTITLAELGHYAVPASA
;
A
#
# COMPACT_ATOMS: atom_id res chain seq x y z
N MET A 1 -50.77 21.00 -63.68
CA MET A 1 -49.99 21.87 -62.77
C MET A 1 -50.23 21.53 -61.29
N LYS A 2 -49.95 20.29 -60.88
CA LYS A 2 -50.01 19.82 -59.47
C LYS A 2 -48.95 18.74 -59.19
N ARG A 3 -47.78 18.87 -59.82
CA ARG A 3 -46.63 17.96 -59.64
C ARG A 3 -45.28 18.69 -59.47
N LEU A 4 -45.30 20.00 -59.21
CA LEU A 4 -44.09 20.78 -58.93
C LEU A 4 -43.94 21.21 -57.45
N PHE A 5 -44.90 20.90 -56.57
CA PHE A 5 -44.88 21.39 -55.18
C PHE A 5 -44.26 20.42 -54.17
N CYS A 6 -43.99 19.16 -54.52
CA CYS A 6 -43.37 18.19 -53.60
C CYS A 6 -41.84 18.15 -53.65
N VAL A 7 -41.19 18.82 -54.61
CA VAL A 7 -39.73 18.75 -54.75
C VAL A 7 -39.02 19.83 -53.94
N TRP A 8 -39.71 20.93 -53.58
CA TRP A 8 -39.11 22.00 -52.78
C TRP A 8 -39.25 21.83 -51.26
N MET A 9 -40.10 20.92 -50.78
CA MET A 9 -40.26 20.65 -49.33
C MET A 9 -39.34 19.52 -48.82
N VAL A 10 -38.71 18.75 -49.72
CA VAL A 10 -37.71 17.73 -49.37
C VAL A 10 -36.28 18.29 -49.41
N LEU A 11 -36.07 19.42 -50.08
CA LEU A 11 -34.78 20.12 -50.14
C LEU A 11 -34.50 21.05 -48.94
N LEU A 12 -35.44 21.15 -47.99
CA LEU A 12 -35.31 21.97 -46.76
C LEU A 12 -35.28 21.13 -45.46
N LEU A 13 -35.23 19.79 -45.58
CA LEU A 13 -35.04 18.85 -44.46
C LEU A 13 -33.72 18.05 -44.58
N LEU A 14 -32.77 18.57 -45.34
CA LEU A 14 -31.38 18.11 -45.39
C LEU A 14 -30.41 19.25 -45.03
N PHE A 15 -30.76 20.04 -44.01
CA PHE A 15 -29.71 20.49 -43.11
C PHE A 15 -29.37 19.28 -42.26
N SER A 16 -28.49 18.44 -42.79
CA SER A 16 -27.70 17.52 -41.97
C SER A 16 -27.18 18.35 -40.79
N ALA A 17 -27.59 17.99 -39.58
CA ALA A 17 -26.86 18.38 -38.39
C ALA A 17 -25.41 18.05 -38.68
N VAL A 18 -24.59 19.08 -38.90
CA VAL A 18 -23.14 18.91 -38.84
C VAL A 18 -22.93 18.35 -37.44
N PRO A 19 -22.47 17.10 -37.28
CA PRO A 19 -22.07 16.67 -35.95
C PRO A 19 -21.07 17.71 -35.49
N ALA A 20 -21.35 18.38 -34.37
CA ALA A 20 -20.41 19.30 -33.76
C ALA A 20 -19.07 18.55 -33.73
N ALA A 21 -18.07 19.07 -34.46
CA ALA A 21 -16.77 18.43 -34.52
C ALA A 21 -16.37 18.23 -33.06
N ALA A 22 -16.21 16.96 -32.64
CA ALA A 22 -15.76 16.67 -31.30
C ALA A 22 -14.47 17.47 -31.11
N ALA A 23 -14.47 18.39 -30.14
CA ALA A 23 -13.33 19.26 -29.91
C ALA A 23 -12.08 18.38 -29.77
N GLN A 24 -11.03 18.72 -30.51
CA GLN A 24 -9.80 17.94 -30.48
C GLN A 24 -9.22 18.00 -29.06
N PRO A 25 -8.73 16.87 -28.52
CA PRO A 25 -8.15 16.85 -27.19
C PRO A 25 -6.91 17.75 -27.14
N LEU A 26 -6.76 18.49 -26.05
CA LEU A 26 -5.56 19.27 -25.79
C LEU A 26 -4.36 18.34 -25.70
N THR A 27 -3.37 18.53 -26.57
CA THR A 27 -2.15 17.72 -26.61
C THR A 27 -0.95 18.63 -26.40
N TYR A 28 -0.01 18.19 -25.56
CA TYR A 28 1.24 18.87 -25.27
C TYR A 28 2.40 17.90 -25.45
N GLU A 29 3.51 18.36 -26.01
CA GLU A 29 4.72 17.59 -26.19
C GLU A 29 5.94 18.47 -25.93
N SER A 30 6.90 17.95 -25.16
CA SER A 30 8.16 18.63 -24.88
C SER A 30 9.32 17.65 -24.98
N ASP A 31 10.20 17.90 -25.95
CA ASP A 31 11.47 17.19 -26.09
C ASP A 31 12.42 17.52 -24.92
N THR A 32 12.41 18.77 -24.44
CA THR A 32 13.27 19.25 -23.34
C THR A 32 12.91 18.58 -22.03
N LEU A 33 11.62 18.48 -21.73
CA LEU A 33 11.10 17.86 -20.51
C LEU A 33 10.91 16.33 -20.68
N GLY A 34 10.87 15.84 -21.92
CA GLY A 34 10.89 14.42 -22.26
C GLY A 34 9.55 13.72 -22.02
N PHE A 35 8.42 14.38 -22.29
CA PHE A 35 7.10 13.76 -22.17
C PHE A 35 6.08 14.38 -23.14
N SER A 36 5.00 13.64 -23.38
CA SER A 36 3.77 14.16 -23.96
C SER A 36 2.59 13.97 -23.00
N LEU A 37 1.58 14.81 -23.14
CA LEU A 37 0.35 14.80 -22.35
C LEU A 37 -0.84 15.01 -23.26
N THR A 38 -1.86 14.16 -23.16
CA THR A 38 -3.13 14.30 -23.89
C THR A 38 -4.29 14.44 -22.91
N LEU A 39 -5.02 15.55 -22.91
CA LEU A 39 -6.13 15.77 -21.99
C LEU A 39 -7.47 15.64 -22.74
N PRO A 40 -8.14 14.48 -22.67
CA PRO A 40 -9.42 14.29 -23.36
C PRO A 40 -10.48 15.20 -22.74
N GLY A 41 -11.25 15.88 -23.60
CA GLY A 41 -12.35 16.75 -23.16
C GLY A 41 -11.92 18.14 -22.69
N LEU A 42 -10.62 18.45 -22.75
CA LEU A 42 -10.09 19.81 -22.59
C LEU A 42 -9.50 20.31 -23.91
N THR A 43 -9.53 21.63 -24.07
CA THR A 43 -9.06 22.37 -25.24
C THR A 43 -8.16 23.53 -24.79
N GLU A 44 -7.52 24.22 -25.74
CA GLU A 44 -6.74 25.44 -25.47
C GLU A 44 -7.60 26.60 -24.91
N GLU A 45 -8.91 26.59 -25.17
CA GLU A 45 -9.84 27.56 -24.59
C GLU A 45 -10.06 27.32 -23.09
N ASP A 46 -9.91 26.08 -22.62
CA ASP A 46 -10.09 25.69 -21.23
C ASP A 46 -8.81 25.91 -20.41
N VAL A 47 -7.67 25.47 -20.96
CA VAL A 47 -6.40 25.39 -20.26
C VAL A 47 -5.26 25.93 -21.11
N THR A 48 -4.42 26.77 -20.50
CA THR A 48 -3.15 27.20 -21.06
C THR A 48 -2.00 26.49 -20.34
N LEU A 49 -1.10 25.88 -21.12
CA LEU A 49 0.12 25.23 -20.62
C LEU A 49 1.32 26.15 -20.84
N GLU A 50 2.14 26.36 -19.81
CA GLU A 50 3.36 27.18 -19.91
C GLU A 50 4.59 26.38 -19.46
N GLU A 51 5.53 26.16 -20.37
CA GLU A 51 6.79 25.49 -20.06
C GLU A 51 7.73 26.41 -19.27
N ARG A 52 8.26 25.88 -18.16
CA ARG A 52 9.30 26.48 -17.33
C ARG A 52 10.54 25.59 -17.31
N THR A 53 11.63 26.13 -16.79
CA THR A 53 12.80 25.31 -16.44
C THR A 53 12.39 24.25 -15.41
N GLY A 54 12.33 22.99 -15.84
CA GLY A 54 12.02 21.85 -14.98
C GLY A 54 10.54 21.51 -14.82
N GLY A 55 9.62 22.09 -15.61
CA GLY A 55 8.21 21.74 -15.49
C GLY A 55 7.26 22.50 -16.40
N VAL A 56 5.96 22.26 -16.26
CA VAL A 56 4.88 22.91 -17.01
C VAL A 56 3.80 23.38 -16.04
N ASP A 57 3.44 24.65 -16.09
CA ASP A 57 2.28 25.16 -15.36
C ASP A 57 1.01 24.97 -16.18
N VAL A 58 -0.07 24.64 -15.47
CA VAL A 58 -1.41 24.44 -16.01
C VAL A 58 -2.29 25.55 -15.48
N TYR A 59 -2.73 26.45 -16.36
CA TYR A 59 -3.60 27.58 -16.02
C TYR A 59 -5.00 27.39 -16.60
N HIS A 60 -6.03 27.70 -15.82
CA HIS A 60 -7.38 27.92 -16.33
C HIS A 60 -7.41 29.20 -17.16
N THR A 61 -7.63 29.07 -18.47
CA THR A 61 -7.48 30.17 -19.43
C THR A 61 -8.36 31.37 -19.07
N LEU A 62 -9.64 31.15 -18.73
CA LEU A 62 -10.58 32.23 -18.43
C LEU A 62 -10.23 33.03 -17.16
N SER A 63 -9.78 32.36 -16.10
CA SER A 63 -9.51 33.03 -14.81
C SER A 63 -8.07 33.53 -14.66
N ARG A 64 -7.19 33.23 -15.62
CA ARG A 64 -5.74 33.45 -15.53
C ARG A 64 -5.38 34.91 -15.25
N GLU A 65 -5.91 35.84 -16.05
CA GLU A 65 -5.56 37.27 -15.91
C GLU A 65 -6.11 37.89 -14.63
N GLN A 66 -7.31 37.46 -14.20
CA GLN A 66 -8.02 38.11 -13.11
C GLN A 66 -7.70 37.52 -11.72
N TRP A 67 -7.44 36.22 -11.65
CA TRP A 67 -7.31 35.47 -10.39
C TRP A 67 -6.07 34.58 -10.33
N GLY A 68 -5.15 34.74 -11.29
CA GLY A 68 -3.95 33.91 -11.44
C GLY A 68 -4.22 32.60 -12.15
N GLY A 69 -5.36 31.95 -11.88
CA GLY A 69 -5.86 30.78 -12.62
C GLY A 69 -4.97 29.54 -12.59
N LEU A 70 -3.93 29.48 -11.76
CA LEU A 70 -3.06 28.30 -11.66
C LEU A 70 -3.86 27.12 -11.10
N MET A 71 -3.97 26.05 -11.89
CA MET A 71 -4.63 24.80 -11.51
C MET A 71 -3.64 23.79 -10.92
N GLY A 72 -2.39 23.83 -11.36
CA GLY A 72 -1.29 23.04 -10.84
C GLY A 72 -0.12 23.01 -11.79
N SER A 73 0.89 22.22 -11.45
CA SER A 73 2.14 22.16 -12.21
C SER A 73 2.61 20.72 -12.36
N ILE A 74 3.07 20.36 -13.56
CA ILE A 74 3.84 19.15 -13.79
C ILE A 74 5.32 19.49 -13.56
N GLU A 75 5.93 18.94 -12.51
CA GLU A 75 7.35 19.14 -12.18
C GLU A 75 8.16 17.92 -12.65
N VAL A 76 9.31 18.18 -13.28
CA VAL A 76 10.18 17.16 -13.87
C VAL A 76 11.53 17.18 -13.17
N VAL A 77 11.87 16.08 -12.51
CA VAL A 77 13.10 15.94 -11.73
C VAL A 77 14.13 15.17 -12.54
N SER A 78 15.30 15.78 -12.81
CA SER A 78 16.43 15.12 -13.47
C SER A 78 17.76 15.49 -12.79
N PRO A 79 18.65 14.54 -12.51
CA PRO A 79 18.44 13.09 -12.63
C PRO A 79 17.38 12.60 -11.63
N ARG A 80 16.68 11.50 -11.95
CA ARG A 80 15.61 10.97 -11.09
C ARG A 80 16.08 10.63 -9.66
N SER A 81 17.36 10.31 -9.49
CA SER A 81 17.97 10.08 -8.17
C SER A 81 17.93 11.31 -7.25
N ALA A 82 17.75 12.51 -7.80
CA ALA A 82 17.57 13.74 -7.03
C ALA A 82 16.16 13.88 -6.43
N PHE A 83 15.19 13.06 -6.85
CA PHE A 83 13.78 13.12 -6.41
C PHE A 83 13.62 13.10 -4.90
N PHE A 84 14.41 12.32 -4.16
CA PHE A 84 14.27 12.28 -2.71
C PHE A 84 15.19 13.23 -1.94
N SER A 85 15.89 14.15 -2.62
CA SER A 85 16.83 15.09 -1.99
C SER A 85 16.21 16.47 -1.75
N GLY A 86 16.30 16.97 -0.50
CA GLY A 86 16.19 18.36 -0.03
C GLY A 86 14.91 19.18 -0.28
N GLY A 87 14.23 19.03 -1.42
CA GLY A 87 13.11 19.89 -1.86
C GLY A 87 11.74 19.20 -1.95
N TYR A 88 11.68 17.87 -1.90
CA TYR A 88 10.47 17.05 -2.13
C TYR A 88 9.71 16.69 -0.85
N ASP A 89 9.88 17.51 0.18
CA ASP A 89 9.41 17.19 1.52
C ASP A 89 7.97 17.66 1.79
N SER A 90 7.24 18.07 0.76
CA SER A 90 5.89 18.65 0.92
C SER A 90 4.78 17.73 0.39
N LEU A 91 3.64 17.76 1.10
CA LEU A 91 2.42 17.02 0.80
C LEU A 91 1.72 17.28 -0.56
N PRO A 92 1.93 18.39 -1.31
CA PRO A 92 1.16 18.64 -2.52
C PRO A 92 1.69 17.92 -3.77
N TYR A 93 2.77 17.13 -3.66
CA TYR A 93 3.39 16.43 -4.78
C TYR A 93 2.86 14.99 -4.91
N GLN A 94 2.51 14.60 -6.13
CA GLN A 94 2.10 13.23 -6.47
C GLN A 94 2.88 12.73 -7.67
N ILE A 95 3.29 11.46 -7.66
CA ILE A 95 4.00 10.87 -8.79
C ILE A 95 3.01 10.55 -9.91
N LEU A 96 3.27 11.09 -11.10
CA LEU A 96 2.50 10.79 -12.31
C LEU A 96 3.13 9.66 -13.12
N ALA A 97 4.45 9.70 -13.32
CA ALA A 97 5.16 8.68 -14.08
C ALA A 97 6.66 8.67 -13.73
N MET A 98 7.33 7.59 -14.14
CA MET A 98 8.78 7.43 -14.08
C MET A 98 9.37 7.33 -15.48
N GLY A 99 10.51 7.97 -15.68
CA GLY A 99 11.39 7.76 -16.81
C GLY A 99 12.72 7.15 -16.37
N THR A 100 13.52 6.75 -17.35
CA THR A 100 14.86 6.18 -17.12
C THR A 100 15.81 7.15 -16.39
N ASP A 101 15.71 8.46 -16.63
CA ASP A 101 16.53 9.51 -16.00
C ASP A 101 15.70 10.58 -15.27
N ARG A 102 14.36 10.48 -15.29
CA ARG A 102 13.44 11.53 -14.81
C ARG A 102 12.29 11.01 -13.96
N VAL A 103 11.76 11.88 -13.10
CA VAL A 103 10.47 11.67 -12.40
C VAL A 103 9.51 12.79 -12.79
N TYR A 104 8.26 12.46 -13.06
CA TYR A 104 7.21 13.42 -13.42
C TYR A 104 6.20 13.49 -12.27
N LEU A 105 5.98 14.69 -11.75
CA LEU A 105 5.20 14.93 -10.55
C LEU A 105 4.07 15.92 -10.82
N TRP A 106 2.90 15.70 -10.25
CA TRP A 106 1.86 16.71 -10.14
C TRP A 106 2.03 17.48 -8.85
N LYS A 107 2.09 18.81 -8.93
CA LYS A 107 2.11 19.72 -7.79
C LYS A 107 0.80 20.51 -7.73
N SER A 108 0.06 20.31 -6.65
CA SER A 108 -1.13 21.11 -6.37
C SER A 108 -0.72 22.52 -5.87
N PRO A 109 -1.36 23.60 -6.33
CA PRO A 109 -0.94 24.97 -6.01
C PRO A 109 -1.22 25.39 -4.56
N GLY A 110 -2.15 24.72 -3.87
CA GLY A 110 -2.49 24.95 -2.46
C GLY A 110 -3.21 26.30 -2.23
N GLY A 111 -4.42 26.26 -1.64
CA GLY A 111 -5.24 27.46 -1.44
C GLY A 111 -5.88 27.95 -2.74
N GLY A 112 -7.18 28.26 -2.69
CA GLY A 112 -7.93 28.80 -3.82
C GLY A 112 -8.41 30.22 -3.54
N ALA A 113 -8.54 31.04 -4.58
CA ALA A 113 -9.30 32.28 -4.51
C ALA A 113 -10.78 31.96 -4.78
N ALA A 114 -11.69 32.56 -4.00
CA ALA A 114 -13.12 32.44 -4.24
C ALA A 114 -13.50 33.21 -5.52
N THR A 115 -13.51 32.53 -6.66
CA THR A 115 -14.16 33.06 -7.85
C THR A 115 -15.67 32.89 -7.63
N GLY A 116 -16.42 33.97 -7.52
CA GLY A 116 -17.88 33.90 -7.56
C GLY A 116 -18.34 33.95 -9.01
N GLY A 117 -19.38 33.19 -9.40
CA GLY A 117 -20.01 33.30 -10.72
C GLY A 117 -19.83 32.09 -11.64
N GLU A 118 -20.11 32.28 -12.94
CA GLU A 118 -20.04 31.24 -13.99
C GLU A 118 -18.60 30.73 -14.20
N GLU A 119 -17.59 31.56 -13.96
CA GLU A 119 -16.16 31.20 -14.08
C GLU A 119 -15.74 30.16 -13.02
N LEU A 120 -16.44 30.06 -11.90
CA LEU A 120 -16.20 29.02 -10.89
C LEU A 120 -16.71 27.65 -11.36
N GLU A 121 -17.87 27.63 -12.02
CA GLU A 121 -18.43 26.40 -12.57
C GLU A 121 -17.53 25.84 -13.66
N ASP A 122 -17.01 26.72 -14.53
CA ASP A 122 -16.07 26.34 -15.57
C ASP A 122 -14.72 25.89 -15.00
N TYR A 123 -14.14 26.65 -14.08
CA TYR A 123 -12.93 26.23 -13.35
C TYR A 123 -13.12 24.86 -12.71
N SER A 124 -14.27 24.62 -12.07
CA SER A 124 -14.58 23.34 -11.41
C SER A 124 -14.73 22.19 -12.39
N ARG A 125 -15.33 22.45 -13.57
CA ARG A 125 -15.41 21.47 -14.66
C ARG A 125 -14.01 21.09 -15.13
N VAL A 126 -13.16 22.07 -15.40
CA VAL A 126 -11.78 21.85 -15.88
C VAL A 126 -10.92 21.16 -14.80
N ALA A 127 -11.02 21.58 -13.55
CA ALA A 127 -10.30 20.97 -12.44
C ALA A 127 -10.63 19.48 -12.26
N ARG A 128 -11.91 19.08 -12.49
CA ARG A 128 -12.32 17.67 -12.47
C ARG A 128 -11.70 16.84 -13.60
N ALA A 129 -11.32 17.47 -14.71
CA ALA A 129 -10.61 16.81 -15.80
C ALA A 129 -9.09 16.71 -15.57
N LEU A 130 -8.54 17.42 -14.57
CA LEU A 130 -7.11 17.42 -14.21
C LEU A 130 -6.83 16.62 -12.92
N THR A 131 -7.60 15.55 -12.68
CA THR A 131 -7.30 14.63 -11.57
C THR A 131 -6.00 13.86 -11.84
N THR A 132 -5.32 13.44 -10.78
CA THR A 132 -4.08 12.64 -10.90
C THR A 132 -4.29 11.37 -11.70
N ASP A 133 -5.44 10.70 -11.58
CA ASP A 133 -5.74 9.50 -12.36
C ASP A 133 -5.83 9.79 -13.86
N VAL A 134 -6.48 10.90 -14.23
CA VAL A 134 -6.52 11.35 -15.63
C VAL A 134 -5.13 11.72 -16.12
N LEU A 135 -4.36 12.45 -15.31
CA LEU A 135 -2.98 12.82 -15.67
C LEU A 135 -2.10 11.59 -15.86
N ARG A 136 -2.16 10.60 -14.96
CA ARG A 136 -1.44 9.32 -15.07
C ARG A 136 -1.82 8.54 -16.32
N ALA A 137 -3.11 8.46 -16.61
CA ALA A 137 -3.61 7.71 -17.74
C ALA A 137 -3.20 8.30 -19.10
N ASN A 138 -2.81 9.59 -19.13
CA ASN A 138 -2.54 10.29 -20.39
C ASN A 138 -1.20 11.02 -20.47
N LEU A 139 -0.33 10.91 -19.47
CA LEU A 139 1.05 11.37 -19.51
C LEU A 139 1.96 10.25 -20.00
N GLN A 140 2.69 10.48 -21.08
CA GLN A 140 3.60 9.51 -21.67
C GLN A 140 5.04 10.03 -21.62
N PRO A 141 5.92 9.47 -20.75
CA PRO A 141 7.34 9.76 -20.80
C PRO A 141 7.97 9.27 -22.11
N ALA A 142 8.98 9.98 -22.61
CA ALA A 142 9.73 9.59 -23.81
C ALA A 142 10.50 8.27 -23.63
N HIS A 143 11.01 8.03 -22.41
CA HIS A 143 11.72 6.81 -22.03
C HIS A 143 11.14 6.29 -20.71
N PRO A 144 9.95 5.67 -20.74
CA PRO A 144 9.24 5.25 -19.53
C PRO A 144 10.01 4.14 -18.82
N ASP A 145 9.94 4.16 -17.50
CA ASP A 145 10.44 3.09 -16.64
C ASP A 145 9.35 2.73 -15.63
N SER A 146 9.41 1.50 -15.10
CA SER A 146 8.43 1.05 -14.12
C SER A 146 8.68 1.69 -12.77
N LEU A 147 7.60 2.05 -12.08
CA LEU A 147 7.64 2.38 -10.66
C LEU A 147 8.08 1.12 -9.88
N PRO A 148 9.07 1.22 -8.98
CA PRO A 148 9.41 0.09 -8.13
C PRO A 148 8.31 -0.16 -7.12
N VAL A 149 7.90 -1.42 -7.01
CA VAL A 149 6.87 -1.88 -6.10
C VAL A 149 7.45 -3.00 -5.24
N LEU A 150 7.16 -2.96 -3.94
CA LEU A 150 7.51 -4.07 -3.06
C LEU A 150 6.53 -5.22 -3.28
N ASN A 151 7.08 -6.44 -3.39
CA ASN A 151 6.28 -7.64 -3.50
C ASN A 151 5.69 -7.99 -2.13
N THR A 152 4.43 -7.60 -1.91
CA THR A 152 3.69 -7.91 -0.68
C THR A 152 2.97 -9.25 -0.72
N GLN A 153 2.94 -9.92 -1.87
CA GLN A 153 2.19 -11.18 -2.08
C GLN A 153 3.07 -12.41 -1.84
N ALA A 154 4.29 -12.40 -2.36
CA ALA A 154 5.24 -13.49 -2.18
C ALA A 154 6.03 -13.30 -0.88
N ARG A 155 6.13 -14.37 -0.07
CA ARG A 155 6.95 -14.41 1.16
C ARG A 155 8.44 -14.58 0.82
N LEU A 156 9.00 -13.57 0.15
CA LEU A 156 10.42 -13.56 -0.24
C LEU A 156 11.33 -13.38 0.98
N PRO A 157 12.36 -14.23 1.17
CA PRO A 157 13.38 -14.02 2.17
C PRO A 157 14.28 -12.84 1.77
N TYR A 158 14.70 -12.07 2.76
CA TYR A 158 15.52 -10.87 2.58
C TYR A 158 16.60 -10.69 3.66
N LEU A 159 16.65 -11.58 4.65
CA LEU A 159 17.69 -11.64 5.67
C LEU A 159 18.49 -12.94 5.54
N THR A 160 19.81 -12.84 5.42
CA THR A 160 20.69 -13.99 5.21
C THR A 160 21.47 -14.35 6.47
N ALA A 161 21.69 -15.64 6.70
CA ALA A 161 22.56 -16.15 7.76
C ALA A 161 23.98 -16.44 7.24
N GLU A 162 24.99 -16.22 8.09
CA GLU A 162 26.39 -16.55 7.80
C GLU A 162 26.87 -17.64 8.75
N GLY A 163 27.32 -18.77 8.21
CA GLY A 163 27.88 -19.86 9.01
C GLY A 163 26.90 -20.47 10.02
N GLY A 164 25.58 -20.40 9.76
CA GLY A 164 24.54 -20.89 10.66
C GLY A 164 24.12 -19.92 11.76
N ALA A 165 24.63 -18.68 11.72
CA ALA A 165 24.28 -17.60 12.63
C ALA A 165 23.52 -16.48 11.88
N ILE A 166 22.39 -16.03 12.42
CA ILE A 166 21.56 -14.96 11.84
C ILE A 166 21.85 -13.58 12.46
N ARG A 167 22.56 -13.55 13.59
CA ARG A 167 23.04 -12.37 14.33
C ARG A 167 21.94 -11.32 14.54
N PRO A 168 20.84 -11.65 15.25
CA PRO A 168 19.66 -10.78 15.33
C PRO A 168 19.95 -9.43 15.99
N ASP A 169 20.87 -9.39 16.94
CA ASP A 169 21.19 -8.18 17.72
C ASP A 169 22.34 -7.34 17.13
N ASP A 170 23.00 -7.82 16.08
CA ASP A 170 24.05 -7.07 15.40
C ASP A 170 23.45 -5.90 14.60
N PRO A 171 24.18 -4.78 14.44
CA PRO A 171 23.77 -3.69 13.56
C PRO A 171 23.54 -4.16 12.12
N LEU A 172 22.43 -3.74 11.52
CA LEU A 172 22.22 -3.90 10.08
C LEU A 172 23.13 -2.94 9.32
N THR A 173 23.91 -3.48 8.38
CA THR A 173 24.77 -2.71 7.49
C THR A 173 24.00 -2.13 6.30
N ARG A 174 24.57 -1.10 5.67
CA ARG A 174 23.99 -0.45 4.49
C ARG A 174 23.89 -1.41 3.28
N GLY A 175 24.87 -2.30 3.13
CA GLY A 175 24.88 -3.32 2.08
C GLY A 175 23.81 -4.37 2.29
N GLU A 176 23.61 -4.84 3.52
CA GLU A 176 22.51 -5.75 3.86
C GLU A 176 21.15 -5.08 3.65
N LEU A 177 20.98 -3.82 4.07
CA LEU A 177 19.74 -3.08 3.80
C LEU A 177 19.45 -2.98 2.30
N ALA A 178 20.47 -2.66 1.49
CA ALA A 178 20.31 -2.57 0.04
C ALA A 178 19.86 -3.90 -0.55
N GLN A 179 20.52 -5.00 -0.18
CA GLN A 179 20.16 -6.33 -0.65
C GLN A 179 18.77 -6.75 -0.19
N ALA A 180 18.40 -6.46 1.07
CA ALA A 180 17.07 -6.77 1.59
C ALA A 180 15.96 -6.03 0.83
N LEU A 181 16.09 -4.71 0.66
CA LEU A 181 15.12 -3.92 -0.09
C LEU A 181 15.04 -4.36 -1.55
N TYR A 182 16.18 -4.63 -2.19
CA TYR A 182 16.21 -5.12 -3.57
C TYR A 182 15.57 -6.51 -3.70
N ALA A 183 15.82 -7.43 -2.76
CA ALA A 183 15.21 -8.75 -2.73
C ALA A 183 13.68 -8.68 -2.63
N LEU A 184 13.16 -7.67 -1.94
CA LEU A 184 11.72 -7.44 -1.77
C LEU A 184 11.03 -6.76 -2.96
N LEU A 185 11.77 -6.23 -3.95
CA LEU A 185 11.15 -5.66 -5.14
C LEU A 185 10.46 -6.74 -6.00
N ASP A 186 9.43 -6.33 -6.73
CA ASP A 186 8.80 -7.18 -7.74
C ASP A 186 9.81 -7.68 -8.78
N ALA A 187 9.55 -8.84 -9.36
CA ALA A 187 10.43 -9.44 -10.37
C ALA A 187 10.59 -8.52 -11.60
N ASP A 188 9.52 -7.83 -12.00
CA ASP A 188 9.56 -6.91 -13.15
C ASP A 188 10.49 -5.71 -12.89
N ASN A 189 10.67 -5.32 -11.63
CA ASN A 189 11.60 -4.26 -11.25
C ASN A 189 13.07 -4.69 -11.33
N LYS A 190 13.37 -6.00 -11.28
CA LYS A 190 14.75 -6.52 -11.24
C LYS A 190 15.39 -6.75 -12.60
N GLY A 191 14.65 -6.50 -13.70
CA GLY A 191 15.14 -6.66 -15.06
C GLY A 191 16.10 -5.54 -15.52
N ALA A 192 16.08 -4.39 -14.85
CA ALA A 192 16.92 -3.25 -15.20
C ALA A 192 18.33 -3.38 -14.58
N SER A 193 19.36 -3.12 -15.39
CA SER A 193 20.76 -3.10 -14.95
C SER A 193 21.29 -1.68 -14.91
N PHE A 194 21.89 -1.30 -13.78
CA PHE A 194 22.47 0.02 -13.56
C PHE A 194 23.96 -0.10 -13.28
N ALA A 195 24.74 0.85 -13.78
CA ALA A 195 26.15 0.94 -13.45
C ALA A 195 26.31 1.31 -11.97
N ASN A 196 27.10 0.52 -11.23
CA ASN A 196 27.45 0.86 -9.85
C ASN A 196 28.36 2.10 -9.83
N PRO A 197 27.94 3.23 -9.23
CA PRO A 197 28.73 4.46 -9.22
C PRO A 197 29.78 4.47 -8.08
N PHE A 198 29.81 3.45 -7.21
CA PHE A 198 30.61 3.45 -5.99
C PHE A 198 31.80 2.51 -6.08
N SER A 199 32.99 3.06 -5.76
CA SER A 199 34.25 2.32 -5.85
C SER A 199 34.45 1.25 -4.77
N ASP A 200 33.72 1.34 -3.66
CA ASP A 200 33.83 0.49 -2.48
C ASP A 200 32.76 -0.61 -2.38
N VAL A 201 31.94 -0.78 -3.43
CA VAL A 201 30.96 -1.87 -3.52
C VAL A 201 31.43 -2.88 -4.56
N THR A 202 32.14 -3.91 -4.11
CA THR A 202 32.78 -4.90 -4.99
C THR A 202 32.02 -6.21 -5.13
N ASP A 203 31.19 -6.56 -4.14
CA ASP A 203 30.35 -7.75 -4.22
C ASP A 203 29.28 -7.57 -5.31
N PRO A 204 29.15 -8.50 -6.29
CA PRO A 204 28.21 -8.33 -7.41
C PRO A 204 26.74 -8.19 -7.00
N ALA A 205 26.27 -8.96 -6.00
CA ALA A 205 24.87 -8.91 -5.57
C ALA A 205 24.56 -7.59 -4.86
N CYS A 206 25.46 -7.16 -3.95
CA CYS A 206 25.38 -5.86 -3.32
C CYS A 206 25.47 -4.72 -4.35
N ALA A 207 26.38 -4.81 -5.34
CA ALA A 207 26.54 -3.80 -6.38
C ALA A 207 25.27 -3.62 -7.21
N GLN A 208 24.60 -4.72 -7.58
CA GLN A 208 23.32 -4.67 -8.30
C GLN A 208 22.24 -3.96 -7.47
N ALA A 209 22.06 -4.38 -6.21
CA ALA A 209 21.07 -3.80 -5.32
C ALA A 209 21.33 -2.30 -5.08
N VAL A 210 22.58 -1.93 -4.79
CA VAL A 210 22.98 -0.54 -4.56
C VAL A 210 22.79 0.31 -5.81
N ALA A 211 23.19 -0.18 -6.99
CA ALA A 211 23.04 0.55 -8.24
C ALA A 211 21.56 0.81 -8.56
N TYR A 212 20.71 -0.22 -8.40
CA TYR A 212 19.27 -0.07 -8.59
C TYR A 212 18.67 0.98 -7.64
N LEU A 213 18.82 0.78 -6.33
CA LEU A 213 18.19 1.65 -5.32
C LEU A 213 18.72 3.09 -5.38
N THR A 214 19.99 3.28 -5.75
CA THR A 214 20.57 4.62 -5.93
C THR A 214 20.06 5.29 -7.21
N SER A 215 19.80 4.52 -8.28
CA SER A 215 19.24 5.08 -9.52
C SER A 215 17.88 5.73 -9.30
N TYR A 216 17.11 5.24 -8.32
CA TYR A 216 15.82 5.81 -7.91
C TYR A 216 15.92 6.78 -6.72
N GLY A 217 17.12 7.01 -6.17
CA GLY A 217 17.33 7.88 -5.00
C GLY A 217 16.83 7.31 -3.67
N ILE A 218 16.44 6.02 -3.63
CA ILE A 218 15.98 5.35 -2.41
C ILE A 218 17.13 5.33 -1.38
N LEU A 219 18.29 4.87 -1.83
CA LEU A 219 19.55 4.95 -1.10
C LEU A 219 20.47 5.97 -1.77
N THR A 220 21.38 6.54 -0.98
CA THR A 220 22.38 7.51 -1.47
C THR A 220 23.75 7.16 -0.92
N GLY A 221 24.79 7.39 -1.71
CA GLY A 221 26.17 7.35 -1.25
C GLY A 221 26.60 8.65 -0.59
N TYR A 222 27.90 8.74 -0.31
CA TYR A 222 28.56 9.89 0.29
C TYR A 222 29.18 10.79 -0.78
N ALA A 223 29.45 12.04 -0.41
CA ALA A 223 30.04 13.04 -1.31
C ALA A 223 31.46 12.66 -1.80
N ASP A 224 32.13 11.73 -1.14
CA ASP A 224 33.44 11.19 -1.51
C ASP A 224 33.36 10.08 -2.58
N GLY A 225 32.16 9.75 -3.08
CA GLY A 225 31.95 8.70 -4.09
C GLY A 225 31.92 7.28 -3.53
N THR A 226 31.80 7.13 -2.20
CA THR A 226 31.65 5.83 -1.53
C THR A 226 30.20 5.53 -1.17
N PHE A 227 29.85 4.25 -1.03
CA PHE A 227 28.56 3.81 -0.48
C PHE A 227 28.68 3.38 0.98
N ARG A 228 29.84 2.85 1.39
CA ARG A 228 30.17 2.26 2.70
C ARG A 228 29.23 1.10 3.05
N PRO A 229 29.28 -0.03 2.32
CA PRO A 229 28.34 -1.14 2.49
C PRO A 229 28.38 -1.72 3.91
N ASP A 230 29.56 -1.80 4.54
CA ASP A 230 29.72 -2.38 5.88
C ASP A 230 29.36 -1.41 7.02
N ALA A 231 29.07 -0.15 6.72
CA ALA A 231 28.72 0.82 7.75
C ALA A 231 27.29 0.56 8.27
N PRO A 232 27.05 0.68 9.59
CA PRO A 232 25.74 0.44 10.16
C PRO A 232 24.73 1.54 9.75
N VAL A 233 23.46 1.16 9.64
CA VAL A 233 22.36 2.10 9.36
C VAL A 233 21.79 2.64 10.67
N SER A 234 21.61 3.96 10.77
CA SER A 234 20.91 4.55 11.91
C SER A 234 19.40 4.38 11.80
N ARG A 235 18.70 4.35 12.94
CA ARG A 235 17.23 4.25 12.97
C ARG A 235 16.54 5.35 12.16
N ALA A 236 17.07 6.57 12.15
CA ALA A 236 16.55 7.66 11.32
C ALA A 236 16.76 7.42 9.82
N ALA A 237 17.96 6.99 9.40
CA ALA A 237 18.22 6.67 8.01
C ALA A 237 17.38 5.49 7.52
N PHE A 238 17.16 4.50 8.39
CA PHE A 238 16.31 3.36 8.10
C PHE A 238 14.84 3.77 7.90
N ALA A 239 14.27 4.60 8.78
CA ALA A 239 12.90 5.12 8.61
C ALA A 239 12.70 5.88 7.28
N VAL A 240 13.70 6.68 6.88
CA VAL A 240 13.68 7.35 5.57
C VAL A 240 13.73 6.35 4.42
N ALA A 241 14.57 5.32 4.51
CA ALA A 241 14.66 4.28 3.49
C ALA A 241 13.33 3.52 3.32
N LEU A 242 12.62 3.21 4.42
CA LEU A 242 11.30 2.55 4.37
C LEU A 242 10.26 3.37 3.60
N HIS A 243 10.25 4.69 3.74
CA HIS A 243 9.31 5.54 2.99
C HIS A 243 9.71 5.66 1.52
N ARG A 244 10.99 5.87 1.26
CA ARG A 244 11.50 6.02 -0.10
C ARG A 244 11.31 4.75 -0.92
N CYS A 245 11.50 3.56 -0.33
CA CYS A 245 11.31 2.30 -1.04
C CYS A 245 9.84 2.04 -1.40
N GLN A 246 8.89 2.63 -0.66
CA GLN A 246 7.46 2.61 -0.97
C GLN A 246 7.04 3.73 -1.95
N PHE A 247 7.98 4.58 -2.40
CA PHE A 247 7.70 5.80 -3.18
C PHE A 247 6.62 6.68 -2.55
N ALA A 248 6.58 6.67 -1.22
CA ALA A 248 5.55 7.30 -0.42
C ALA A 248 6.05 8.58 0.22
N ALA A 249 5.24 9.64 0.13
CA ALA A 249 5.44 10.81 0.97
C ALA A 249 5.14 10.45 2.44
N PRO A 250 5.90 10.98 3.42
CA PRO A 250 5.56 10.82 4.83
C PRO A 250 4.16 11.36 5.13
N VAL A 251 3.43 10.65 5.98
CA VAL A 251 2.07 11.02 6.37
C VAL A 251 2.12 12.01 7.53
N GLY A 252 1.12 12.88 7.61
CA GLY A 252 0.95 13.80 8.73
C GLY A 252 0.50 13.08 10.01
N ARG A 253 0.51 13.80 11.13
CA ARG A 253 0.00 13.32 12.42
C ARG A 253 -1.44 13.79 12.64
N TYR A 254 -2.30 12.94 13.21
CA TYR A 254 -3.59 13.37 13.81
C TYR A 254 -3.45 13.40 15.34
N GLY A 255 -4.04 14.40 15.99
CA GLY A 255 -4.00 14.53 17.46
C GLY A 255 -2.64 14.95 18.04
N SER A 256 -2.58 14.96 19.38
CA SER A 256 -1.41 15.37 20.17
C SER A 256 -0.64 14.17 20.70
N GLY A 257 -0.12 13.31 19.81
CA GLY A 257 0.73 12.20 20.25
C GLY A 257 2.04 12.71 20.89
N ASP A 258 2.73 11.83 21.61
CA ASP A 258 3.98 12.19 22.28
C ASP A 258 5.09 12.53 21.28
N ASP A 259 5.68 13.71 21.41
CA ASP A 259 6.94 14.01 20.75
C ASP A 259 8.07 13.28 21.47
N PHE A 260 8.95 12.63 20.70
CA PHE A 260 10.14 12.02 21.29
C PHE A 260 11.07 13.10 21.83
N SER A 261 11.48 12.95 23.09
CA SER A 261 12.34 13.93 23.78
C SER A 261 13.68 14.18 23.10
N ASP A 262 14.16 13.23 22.29
CA ASP A 262 15.41 13.27 21.53
C ASP A 262 15.24 13.57 20.04
N VAL A 263 14.04 13.96 19.60
CA VAL A 263 13.74 14.37 18.21
C VAL A 263 13.25 15.82 18.20
N PRO A 264 14.17 16.81 18.18
CA PRO A 264 13.81 18.22 18.24
C PRO A 264 13.06 18.68 16.98
N ASP A 265 12.35 19.80 17.10
CA ASP A 265 11.76 20.50 15.95
C ASP A 265 12.83 20.83 14.91
N GLY A 266 12.53 20.53 13.64
CA GLY A 266 13.47 20.71 12.54
C GLY A 266 14.49 19.58 12.36
N PHE A 267 14.45 18.51 13.16
CA PHE A 267 15.26 17.31 12.88
C PHE A 267 14.92 16.77 11.48
N TRP A 268 15.95 16.55 10.65
CA TRP A 268 15.80 16.26 9.22
C TRP A 268 14.90 15.05 8.90
N ALA A 269 14.85 14.05 9.79
CA ALA A 269 14.00 12.88 9.63
C ALA A 269 12.70 12.94 10.45
N LYS A 270 12.41 14.03 11.20
CA LYS A 270 11.27 14.09 12.14
C LYS A 270 9.96 13.62 11.50
N ARG A 271 9.67 14.11 10.29
CA ARG A 271 8.46 13.72 9.54
C ARG A 271 8.40 12.22 9.21
N TYR A 272 9.53 11.63 8.84
CA TYR A 272 9.64 10.20 8.54
C TYR A 272 9.52 9.34 9.82
N LEU A 273 10.10 9.80 10.93
CA LEU A 273 10.00 9.12 12.22
C LEU A 273 8.56 9.12 12.72
N ASN A 274 7.90 10.28 12.69
CA ASN A 274 6.51 10.43 13.10
C ASN A 274 5.58 9.60 12.21
N SER A 275 5.80 9.63 10.90
CA SER A 275 5.05 8.82 9.94
C SER A 275 5.28 7.32 10.21
N ALA A 276 6.52 6.85 10.35
CA ALA A 276 6.81 5.45 10.68
C ALA A 276 6.18 4.99 12.01
N LEU A 277 5.99 5.90 12.97
CA LEU A 277 5.24 5.63 14.21
C LEU A 277 3.74 5.50 13.95
N VAL A 278 3.13 6.48 13.27
CA VAL A 278 1.70 6.48 12.90
C VAL A 278 1.34 5.23 12.09
N LEU A 279 2.26 4.79 11.24
CA LEU A 279 2.12 3.61 10.39
C LEU A 279 2.43 2.29 11.11
N GLY A 280 2.85 2.34 12.38
CA GLY A 280 3.21 1.16 13.17
C GLY A 280 4.53 0.50 12.75
N TRP A 281 5.22 1.00 11.72
CA TRP A 281 6.45 0.39 11.18
C TRP A 281 7.58 0.39 12.19
N MET A 282 7.68 1.44 12.99
CA MET A 282 8.71 1.59 14.02
C MET A 282 8.11 2.13 15.31
N SER A 283 8.71 1.76 16.44
CA SER A 283 8.30 2.23 17.76
C SER A 283 9.46 2.98 18.43
N GLY A 284 9.12 3.88 19.34
CA GLY A 284 10.07 4.44 20.31
C GLY A 284 10.33 3.50 21.48
N TYR A 285 11.09 3.97 22.44
CA TYR A 285 11.40 3.26 23.67
C TYR A 285 10.48 3.73 24.81
N ALA A 286 10.33 2.89 25.83
CA ALA A 286 9.48 3.17 26.99
C ALA A 286 9.93 4.42 27.80
N ASP A 287 11.15 4.90 27.58
CA ASP A 287 11.68 6.13 28.17
C ASP A 287 11.28 7.41 27.43
N GLY A 288 10.44 7.31 26.39
CA GLY A 288 10.00 8.46 25.59
C GLY A 288 11.03 8.95 24.58
N THR A 289 12.05 8.13 24.26
CA THR A 289 13.05 8.42 23.21
C THR A 289 12.81 7.60 21.95
N PHE A 290 13.27 8.09 20.80
CA PHE A 290 13.32 7.32 19.55
C PHE A 290 14.71 6.73 19.27
N ARG A 291 15.76 7.38 19.78
CA ARG A 291 17.18 7.11 19.53
C ARG A 291 17.54 7.16 18.04
N PRO A 292 17.30 8.28 17.34
CA PRO A 292 17.40 8.37 15.88
C PRO A 292 18.82 8.11 15.34
N ALA A 293 19.86 8.40 16.12
CA ALA A 293 21.25 8.18 15.75
C ALA A 293 21.77 6.77 16.08
N ALA A 294 21.06 5.98 16.89
CA ALA A 294 21.47 4.62 17.20
C ALA A 294 21.35 3.72 15.96
N SER A 295 22.24 2.74 15.85
CA SER A 295 22.15 1.73 14.81
C SER A 295 20.88 0.89 14.96
N VAL A 296 20.23 0.58 13.84
CA VAL A 296 19.13 -0.40 13.82
C VAL A 296 19.75 -1.80 13.83
N THR A 297 19.24 -2.69 14.68
CA THR A 297 19.69 -4.10 14.67
C THR A 297 19.01 -4.88 13.55
N ARG A 298 19.58 -6.03 13.17
CA ARG A 298 18.98 -6.94 12.17
C ARG A 298 17.57 -7.38 12.56
N ALA A 299 17.31 -7.69 13.83
CA ALA A 299 15.98 -8.01 14.37
C ALA A 299 15.00 -6.85 14.31
N GLN A 300 15.44 -5.63 14.63
CA GLN A 300 14.60 -4.42 14.51
C GLN A 300 14.24 -4.14 13.05
N ALA A 301 15.21 -4.30 12.14
CA ALA A 301 14.98 -4.10 10.72
C ALA A 301 14.04 -5.16 10.13
N ALA A 302 14.21 -6.44 10.47
CA ALA A 302 13.32 -7.52 10.06
C ALA A 302 11.88 -7.27 10.55
N THR A 303 11.71 -6.90 11.82
CA THR A 303 10.40 -6.57 12.38
C THR A 303 9.73 -5.42 11.62
N ALA A 304 10.46 -4.32 11.39
CA ALA A 304 9.92 -3.16 10.69
C ALA A 304 9.63 -3.43 9.20
N LEU A 305 10.50 -4.17 8.49
CA LEU A 305 10.27 -4.55 7.10
C LEU A 305 9.07 -5.50 6.99
N ASN A 306 8.94 -6.48 7.89
CA ASN A 306 7.75 -7.32 7.92
C ASN A 306 6.49 -6.49 8.15
N ARG A 307 6.49 -5.51 9.06
CA ARG A 307 5.34 -4.60 9.23
C ARG A 307 5.02 -3.81 7.96
N VAL A 308 6.04 -3.29 7.27
CA VAL A 308 5.89 -2.59 5.98
C VAL A 308 5.29 -3.51 4.91
N LEU A 309 5.68 -4.79 4.90
CA LEU A 309 5.20 -5.80 3.96
C LEU A 309 3.87 -6.41 4.37
N GLY A 310 3.42 -6.14 5.60
CA GLY A 310 2.24 -6.72 6.17
C GLY A 310 2.36 -8.16 6.65
N ARG A 311 3.54 -8.56 7.12
CA ARG A 311 3.87 -9.92 7.54
C ARG A 311 4.37 -9.95 8.99
N ASP A 312 3.88 -9.05 9.85
CA ASP A 312 4.38 -8.97 11.23
C ASP A 312 4.06 -10.26 11.99
N ALA A 313 5.11 -11.02 12.26
CA ALA A 313 5.04 -12.32 12.89
C ALA A 313 5.29 -12.25 14.41
N SER A 314 5.29 -11.06 15.01
CA SER A 314 5.59 -10.90 16.46
C SER A 314 4.63 -11.63 17.39
N ARG A 315 3.41 -11.94 16.93
CA ARG A 315 2.41 -12.74 17.66
C ARG A 315 2.30 -14.19 17.19
N THR A 316 3.15 -14.60 16.25
CA THR A 316 3.18 -15.97 15.74
C THR A 316 3.80 -16.91 16.76
N ALA A 317 3.07 -17.95 17.17
CA ALA A 317 3.68 -19.04 17.91
C ALA A 317 4.72 -19.74 17.02
N VAL A 318 5.96 -19.83 17.50
CA VAL A 318 7.04 -20.55 16.81
C VAL A 318 7.08 -21.96 17.40
N PRO A 319 6.81 -23.02 16.61
CA PRO A 319 6.91 -24.39 17.12
C PRO A 319 8.33 -24.72 17.59
N GLU A 320 8.46 -25.55 18.62
CA GLU A 320 9.77 -26.00 19.12
C GLU A 320 10.57 -26.70 18.02
N GLY A 321 11.85 -26.35 17.89
CA GLY A 321 12.77 -26.87 16.88
C GLY A 321 12.63 -26.22 15.50
N THR A 322 11.82 -25.17 15.34
CA THR A 322 11.66 -24.47 14.05
C THR A 322 12.90 -23.66 13.69
N SER A 323 13.57 -23.03 14.66
CA SER A 323 14.71 -22.16 14.38
C SER A 323 15.92 -22.95 13.88
N PRO A 324 16.39 -22.73 12.63
CA PRO A 324 17.58 -23.39 12.13
C PRO A 324 18.88 -22.69 12.56
N PHE A 325 18.78 -21.58 13.32
CA PHE A 325 19.92 -20.71 13.64
C PHE A 325 20.37 -20.92 15.08
N SER A 326 21.69 -21.09 15.26
CA SER A 326 22.29 -21.38 16.57
C SER A 326 22.25 -20.22 17.57
N ASP A 327 22.04 -18.99 17.08
CA ASP A 327 22.08 -17.73 17.82
C ASP A 327 20.72 -17.01 17.86
N LEU A 328 19.64 -17.70 17.45
CA LEU A 328 18.27 -17.21 17.55
C LEU A 328 17.45 -18.15 18.46
N PRO A 329 17.41 -17.89 19.77
CA PRO A 329 16.58 -18.67 20.67
C PRO A 329 15.09 -18.39 20.42
N GLU A 330 14.23 -19.38 20.68
CA GLU A 330 12.79 -19.30 20.38
C GLU A 330 12.07 -18.22 21.19
N ASP A 331 12.59 -17.88 22.37
CA ASP A 331 12.09 -16.83 23.25
C ASP A 331 12.62 -15.43 22.90
N HIS A 332 13.46 -15.31 21.87
CA HIS A 332 13.89 -14.01 21.37
C HIS A 332 12.66 -13.21 20.88
N TRP A 333 12.54 -11.95 21.31
CA TRP A 333 11.36 -11.10 21.03
C TRP A 333 11.03 -10.96 19.55
N ALA A 334 12.03 -11.08 18.67
CA ALA A 334 11.88 -11.01 17.22
C ALA A 334 12.03 -12.37 16.52
N CYS A 335 12.03 -13.50 17.23
CA CYS A 335 12.31 -14.83 16.67
C CYS A 335 11.50 -15.08 15.38
N ALA A 336 10.18 -15.02 15.47
CA ALA A 336 9.29 -15.22 14.33
C ALA A 336 9.56 -14.21 13.19
N ASN A 337 9.74 -12.93 13.48
CA ASN A 337 10.03 -11.93 12.44
C ASN A 337 11.38 -12.17 11.74
N VAL A 338 12.38 -12.66 12.47
CA VAL A 338 13.69 -13.02 11.91
C VAL A 338 13.60 -14.31 11.07
N LEU A 339 12.84 -15.31 11.52
CA LEU A 339 12.57 -16.52 10.76
C LEU A 339 11.77 -16.21 9.48
N GLU A 340 10.79 -15.30 9.54
CA GLU A 340 10.05 -14.82 8.37
C GLU A 340 10.98 -14.16 7.37
N ALA A 341 11.81 -13.22 7.85
CA ALA A 341 12.77 -12.51 7.02
C ALA A 341 13.81 -13.44 6.37
N ALA A 342 14.13 -14.56 7.02
CA ALA A 342 15.04 -15.57 6.52
C ALA A 342 14.37 -16.65 5.66
N GLY A 343 13.04 -16.64 5.51
CA GLY A 343 12.28 -17.68 4.80
C GLY A 343 12.33 -19.04 5.51
N ALA A 344 12.54 -19.02 6.83
CA ALA A 344 12.60 -20.21 7.67
C ALA A 344 11.26 -20.50 8.38
N LEU A 345 10.29 -19.58 8.35
CA LEU A 345 8.93 -19.87 8.76
C LEU A 345 8.21 -20.68 7.67
N PRO A 346 7.45 -21.74 8.03
CA PRO A 346 6.65 -22.48 7.06
C PRO A 346 5.58 -21.58 6.40
N GLU A 347 5.34 -21.77 5.10
CA GLU A 347 4.33 -21.02 4.34
C GLU A 347 2.91 -21.34 4.81
N VAL A 348 2.64 -22.61 5.08
CA VAL A 348 1.44 -23.15 5.69
C VAL A 348 1.91 -24.25 6.64
N PRO A 349 1.51 -24.25 7.93
CA PRO A 349 1.81 -25.36 8.83
C PRO A 349 1.34 -26.68 8.19
N ALA A 350 2.16 -27.74 8.26
CA ALA A 350 1.91 -29.02 7.60
C ALA A 350 0.55 -29.67 7.97
N ASP A 351 -0.04 -29.18 9.06
CA ASP A 351 -1.25 -29.60 9.72
C ASP A 351 -2.53 -28.93 9.17
N ILE A 352 -2.41 -27.94 8.28
CA ILE A 352 -3.56 -27.26 7.63
C ILE A 352 -3.86 -27.91 6.27
N VAL A 353 -5.10 -28.35 6.07
CA VAL A 353 -5.51 -29.09 4.87
C VAL A 353 -6.02 -28.15 3.78
N THR A 354 -5.31 -28.07 2.65
CA THR A 354 -5.77 -27.35 1.46
C THR A 354 -6.72 -28.24 0.64
N PRO A 355 -7.96 -27.81 0.36
CA PRO A 355 -8.87 -28.61 -0.45
C PRO A 355 -8.46 -28.65 -1.92
N PRO A 356 -8.55 -29.81 -2.60
CA PRO A 356 -8.43 -29.86 -4.05
C PRO A 356 -9.59 -29.07 -4.68
N GLU A 357 -9.31 -28.26 -5.71
CA GLU A 357 -10.33 -27.44 -6.38
C GLU A 357 -11.55 -28.25 -6.86
N SER A 358 -11.33 -29.52 -7.24
CA SER A 358 -12.40 -30.43 -7.66
C SER A 358 -13.40 -30.82 -6.56
N ALA A 359 -13.07 -30.59 -5.28
CA ALA A 359 -13.93 -30.86 -4.13
C ALA A 359 -14.86 -29.70 -3.77
N LEU A 360 -14.65 -28.51 -4.35
CA LEU A 360 -15.43 -27.32 -4.04
C LEU A 360 -16.71 -27.24 -4.91
N PRO A 361 -17.83 -26.75 -4.36
CA PRO A 361 -19.00 -26.42 -5.17
C PRO A 361 -18.67 -25.39 -6.26
N ARG A 362 -19.46 -25.36 -7.34
CA ARG A 362 -19.40 -24.25 -8.30
C ARG A 362 -19.75 -22.93 -7.61
N ASP A 363 -19.11 -21.86 -8.04
CA ASP A 363 -19.32 -20.49 -7.52
C ASP A 363 -18.99 -20.39 -6.02
N THR A 364 -17.90 -21.02 -5.59
CA THR A 364 -17.39 -20.91 -4.22
C THR A 364 -16.61 -19.61 -4.07
N ASP A 365 -17.04 -18.75 -3.16
CA ASP A 365 -16.40 -17.46 -2.86
C ASP A 365 -15.29 -17.60 -1.81
N ALA A 366 -15.50 -18.47 -0.81
CA ALA A 366 -14.53 -18.80 0.22
C ALA A 366 -14.72 -20.25 0.71
N ALA A 367 -13.64 -20.93 1.06
CA ALA A 367 -13.71 -22.28 1.60
C ALA A 367 -12.59 -22.57 2.60
N PHE A 368 -12.85 -23.50 3.52
CA PHE A 368 -11.89 -23.94 4.51
C PHE A 368 -12.10 -25.42 4.85
N PHE A 369 -11.03 -26.18 4.96
CA PHE A 369 -11.07 -27.59 5.35
C PHE A 369 -10.29 -27.80 6.66
N LEU A 370 -10.99 -28.31 7.67
CA LEU A 370 -10.40 -28.68 8.96
C LEU A 370 -9.64 -30.01 8.85
N SER A 371 -10.04 -30.88 7.92
CA SER A 371 -9.39 -32.15 7.64
C SER A 371 -9.61 -32.56 6.19
N GLN A 372 -9.06 -33.70 5.76
CA GLN A 372 -9.30 -34.24 4.42
C GLN A 372 -10.78 -34.57 4.14
N THR A 373 -11.60 -34.74 5.19
CA THR A 373 -13.01 -35.11 5.05
C THR A 373 -13.95 -33.99 5.44
N GLU A 374 -13.54 -33.06 6.30
CA GLU A 374 -14.42 -32.06 6.88
C GLU A 374 -14.05 -30.64 6.44
N GLY A 375 -15.04 -29.91 5.92
CA GLY A 375 -14.84 -28.55 5.43
C GLY A 375 -16.12 -27.76 5.23
N TRP A 376 -15.94 -26.47 4.95
CA TRP A 376 -16.98 -25.48 4.71
C TRP A 376 -16.70 -24.72 3.41
N ALA A 377 -17.76 -24.30 2.74
CA ALA A 377 -17.70 -23.46 1.55
C ALA A 377 -18.86 -22.45 1.57
N VAL A 378 -18.57 -21.21 1.20
CA VAL A 378 -19.56 -20.16 0.96
C VAL A 378 -19.82 -20.07 -0.54
N CYS A 379 -21.10 -20.10 -0.92
CA CYS A 379 -21.53 -19.90 -2.30
C CYS A 379 -22.65 -18.86 -2.32
N GLY A 380 -22.34 -17.64 -2.76
CA GLY A 380 -23.18 -16.46 -2.59
C GLY A 380 -23.47 -16.22 -1.11
N THR A 381 -24.75 -16.24 -0.73
CA THR A 381 -25.17 -16.06 0.67
C THR A 381 -25.31 -17.37 1.44
N SER A 382 -24.99 -18.52 0.86
CA SER A 382 -25.20 -19.83 1.50
C SER A 382 -23.90 -20.44 2.01
N LEU A 383 -23.82 -20.70 3.32
CA LEU A 383 -22.78 -21.55 3.90
C LEU A 383 -23.14 -23.02 3.74
N ARG A 384 -22.19 -23.83 3.29
CA ARG A 384 -22.31 -25.28 3.14
C ARG A 384 -21.20 -26.00 3.89
N ARG A 385 -21.50 -27.17 4.44
CA ARG A 385 -20.55 -28.06 5.15
C ARG A 385 -20.48 -29.43 4.47
N THR A 386 -19.30 -30.02 4.44
CA THR A 386 -19.04 -31.40 4.03
C THR A 386 -18.38 -32.18 5.16
N THR A 387 -18.60 -33.49 5.18
CA THR A 387 -17.95 -34.44 6.09
C THR A 387 -17.37 -35.65 5.33
N ASP A 388 -17.34 -35.59 4.00
CA ASP A 388 -16.87 -36.64 3.10
C ASP A 388 -15.90 -36.12 2.02
N GLY A 389 -15.19 -35.03 2.34
CA GLY A 389 -14.14 -34.47 1.49
C GLY A 389 -14.67 -33.71 0.28
N GLY A 390 -15.88 -33.15 0.37
CA GLY A 390 -16.53 -32.39 -0.70
C GLY A 390 -17.31 -33.25 -1.69
N SER A 391 -17.48 -34.55 -1.43
CA SER A 391 -18.32 -35.42 -2.25
C SER A 391 -19.80 -35.04 -2.13
N THR A 392 -20.24 -34.65 -0.93
CA THR A 392 -21.56 -34.08 -0.67
C THR A 392 -21.48 -32.84 0.22
N TRP A 393 -22.45 -31.94 0.05
CA TRP A 393 -22.52 -30.64 0.72
C TRP A 393 -23.93 -30.39 1.27
N ARG A 394 -24.03 -30.01 2.55
CA ARG A 394 -25.29 -29.59 3.20
C ARG A 394 -25.25 -28.11 3.54
N THR A 395 -26.35 -27.38 3.34
CA THR A 395 -26.47 -25.99 3.80
C THR A 395 -26.55 -25.93 5.32
N VAL A 396 -25.86 -24.96 5.93
CA VAL A 396 -25.81 -24.72 7.38
C VAL A 396 -26.22 -23.28 7.66
N GLY A 397 -27.04 -23.07 8.69
CA GLY A 397 -27.42 -21.73 9.15
C GLY A 397 -28.40 -20.97 8.26
N GLN A 398 -28.60 -19.69 8.60
CA GLN A 398 -29.36 -18.73 7.80
C GLN A 398 -28.50 -18.15 6.66
N PRO A 399 -29.11 -17.54 5.63
CA PRO A 399 -28.36 -16.81 4.62
C PRO A 399 -27.45 -15.74 5.24
N LEU A 400 -26.21 -15.68 4.78
CA LEU A 400 -25.21 -14.71 5.20
C LEU A 400 -25.66 -13.29 4.82
N THR A 401 -25.28 -12.32 5.65
CA THR A 401 -25.59 -10.90 5.47
C THR A 401 -24.48 -10.12 4.74
N LEU A 402 -23.41 -10.81 4.35
CA LEU A 402 -22.22 -10.24 3.70
C LEU A 402 -21.83 -11.06 2.46
N GLU A 403 -21.08 -10.44 1.57
CA GLU A 403 -20.35 -11.10 0.47
C GLU A 403 -19.00 -11.59 1.00
N ALA A 404 -18.84 -12.91 1.08
CA ALA A 404 -17.68 -13.52 1.73
C ALA A 404 -16.42 -13.42 0.88
N SER A 405 -15.30 -13.10 1.53
CA SER A 405 -13.96 -13.09 0.92
C SER A 405 -12.93 -13.91 1.71
N GLY A 406 -13.27 -14.36 2.92
CA GLY A 406 -12.43 -15.25 3.72
C GLY A 406 -13.22 -16.11 4.70
N LEU A 407 -12.78 -17.33 4.93
CA LEU A 407 -13.40 -18.28 5.86
C LEU A 407 -12.31 -19.07 6.57
N PHE A 408 -12.44 -19.22 7.89
CA PHE A 408 -11.52 -20.02 8.69
C PHE A 408 -12.25 -20.71 9.84
N PHE A 409 -11.95 -21.98 10.10
CA PHE A 409 -12.48 -22.70 11.27
C PHE A 409 -11.33 -23.26 12.10
N PHE A 410 -11.34 -22.95 13.40
CA PHE A 410 -10.39 -23.49 14.36
C PHE A 410 -10.76 -24.92 14.77
N ASN A 411 -12.05 -25.22 14.74
CA ASN A 411 -12.61 -26.55 14.98
C ASN A 411 -14.00 -26.65 14.33
N ASP A 412 -14.73 -27.73 14.59
CA ASP A 412 -16.04 -27.99 13.98
C ASP A 412 -17.18 -27.06 14.45
N ARG A 413 -16.88 -26.19 15.42
CA ARG A 413 -17.81 -25.24 16.04
C ARG A 413 -17.37 -23.79 15.91
N GLN A 414 -16.09 -23.49 16.10
CA GLN A 414 -15.57 -22.13 16.20
C GLN A 414 -14.88 -21.71 14.91
N GLY A 415 -15.27 -20.55 14.38
CA GLY A 415 -14.74 -20.05 13.12
C GLY A 415 -14.98 -18.56 12.90
N LEU A 416 -14.35 -18.04 11.87
CA LEU A 416 -14.40 -16.66 11.43
C LEU A 416 -14.82 -16.58 9.96
N LEU A 417 -15.59 -15.55 9.65
CA LEU A 417 -16.04 -15.18 8.32
C LEU A 417 -15.65 -13.72 8.07
N LEU A 418 -14.97 -13.48 6.96
CA LEU A 418 -14.55 -12.16 6.51
C LEU A 418 -15.30 -11.82 5.21
N GLY A 419 -15.75 -10.58 5.09
CA GLY A 419 -16.36 -10.10 3.85
C GLY A 419 -16.85 -8.66 3.94
N THR A 420 -17.69 -8.25 2.99
CA THR A 420 -18.27 -6.90 2.94
C THR A 420 -19.78 -6.93 3.01
N ASP A 421 -20.39 -5.97 3.70
CA ASP A 421 -21.84 -5.79 3.67
C ASP A 421 -22.35 -5.21 2.34
N ALA A 422 -23.67 -5.00 2.26
CA ALA A 422 -24.32 -4.45 1.07
C ALA A 422 -23.87 -3.01 0.72
N GLN A 423 -23.19 -2.31 1.63
CA GLN A 423 -22.63 -0.98 1.42
C GLN A 423 -21.14 -1.04 1.04
N GLY A 424 -20.54 -2.22 1.00
CA GLY A 424 -19.11 -2.42 0.73
C GLY A 424 -18.22 -2.20 1.95
N THR A 425 -18.78 -2.13 3.16
CA THR A 425 -18.00 -1.99 4.39
C THR A 425 -17.51 -3.36 4.85
N TRP A 426 -16.22 -3.47 5.15
CA TRP A 426 -15.60 -4.71 5.64
C TRP A 426 -16.12 -5.11 7.03
N GLN A 427 -16.31 -6.40 7.25
CA GLN A 427 -16.76 -6.99 8.52
C GLN A 427 -16.06 -8.32 8.79
N VAL A 428 -15.81 -8.61 10.08
CA VAL A 428 -15.36 -9.93 10.55
C VAL A 428 -16.39 -10.46 11.52
N LEU A 429 -16.97 -11.62 11.19
CA LEU A 429 -17.94 -12.31 12.01
C LEU A 429 -17.33 -13.56 12.64
N GLU A 430 -17.76 -13.91 13.85
CA GLU A 430 -17.42 -15.15 14.53
C GLU A 430 -18.63 -16.07 14.71
N THR A 431 -18.37 -17.37 14.83
CA THR A 431 -19.35 -18.41 15.17
C THR A 431 -18.80 -19.34 16.26
N ASP A 432 -19.68 -19.92 17.08
CA ASP A 432 -19.37 -20.94 18.10
C ASP A 432 -20.23 -22.23 17.96
N ASN A 433 -20.96 -22.32 16.85
CA ASN A 433 -21.90 -23.40 16.54
C ASN A 433 -21.78 -23.91 15.09
N GLY A 434 -20.60 -23.77 14.48
CA GLY A 434 -20.28 -24.37 13.18
C GLY A 434 -20.87 -23.59 12.00
N GLY A 435 -21.18 -22.31 12.21
CA GLY A 435 -21.73 -21.40 11.21
C GLY A 435 -23.25 -21.39 11.14
N GLU A 436 -23.96 -21.94 12.13
CA GLU A 436 -25.43 -21.82 12.20
C GLU A 436 -25.86 -20.37 12.48
N THR A 437 -25.11 -19.67 13.33
CA THR A 437 -25.26 -18.23 13.59
C THR A 437 -23.92 -17.52 13.62
N TRP A 438 -23.94 -16.24 13.26
CA TRP A 438 -22.76 -15.36 13.18
C TRP A 438 -23.00 -14.09 14.00
N ARG A 439 -21.94 -13.57 14.64
CA ARG A 439 -21.95 -12.30 15.37
C ARG A 439 -20.69 -11.50 15.06
N ASP A 440 -20.75 -10.17 15.19
CA ASP A 440 -19.60 -9.30 14.93
C ASP A 440 -18.47 -9.59 15.93
N PHE A 441 -17.27 -9.90 15.41
CA PHE A 441 -16.09 -10.18 16.22
C PHE A 441 -15.42 -8.88 16.68
N ILE A 442 -15.30 -7.91 15.77
CA ILE A 442 -14.45 -6.73 15.96
C ILE A 442 -15.11 -5.68 16.85
N LEU A 443 -16.42 -5.45 16.76
CA LEU A 443 -17.15 -4.56 17.69
C LEU A 443 -16.99 -4.96 19.16
N ASN A 444 -16.62 -6.21 19.44
CA ASN A 444 -16.43 -6.72 20.79
C ASN A 444 -14.95 -6.81 21.21
N ALA A 445 -13.99 -6.86 20.27
CA ALA A 445 -12.57 -7.19 20.53
C ALA A 445 -11.56 -6.08 20.20
N LEU A 446 -11.99 -4.94 19.65
CA LEU A 446 -11.10 -3.95 19.02
C LEU A 446 -9.98 -3.39 19.89
N TRP A 447 -10.17 -3.33 21.21
CA TRP A 447 -9.22 -2.63 22.09
C TRP A 447 -8.05 -3.51 22.53
N ASP A 448 -8.14 -4.82 22.31
CA ASP A 448 -7.09 -5.80 22.62
C ASP A 448 -6.34 -6.30 21.36
N LEU A 449 -6.87 -5.98 20.17
CA LEU A 449 -6.20 -6.19 18.89
C LEU A 449 -5.24 -5.03 18.61
N ASP A 450 -4.03 -5.32 18.10
CA ASP A 450 -2.93 -4.35 17.85
C ASP A 450 -3.21 -3.32 16.73
N PHE A 451 -4.47 -2.90 16.54
CA PHE A 451 -4.81 -1.83 15.61
C PHE A 451 -4.53 -0.46 16.24
N PRO A 452 -4.01 0.52 15.47
CA PRO A 452 -3.70 1.84 15.97
C PRO A 452 -5.00 2.64 16.22
N THR A 453 -5.55 2.50 17.42
CA THR A 453 -6.77 3.21 17.88
C THR A 453 -6.65 4.73 17.81
N GLU A 454 -5.42 5.26 17.88
CA GLU A 454 -5.13 6.69 17.67
C GLU A 454 -5.39 7.16 16.23
N ALA A 455 -5.23 6.27 15.24
CA ALA A 455 -5.50 6.58 13.82
C ALA A 455 -6.98 6.37 13.46
N PHE A 456 -7.68 5.49 14.20
CA PHE A 456 -9.10 5.18 14.01
C PHE A 456 -9.84 5.21 15.33
N PRO A 457 -10.21 6.40 15.82
CA PRO A 457 -10.83 6.55 17.14
C PRO A 457 -12.22 5.91 17.23
N ARG A 458 -12.77 5.40 16.13
CA ARG A 458 -14.06 4.68 16.06
C ARG A 458 -14.00 3.57 15.01
N ASP A 459 -14.69 2.47 15.31
CA ASP A 459 -14.76 1.24 14.52
C ASP A 459 -15.30 1.49 13.10
N GLU A 460 -16.32 2.34 12.97
CA GLU A 460 -16.91 2.71 11.68
C GLU A 460 -15.90 3.49 10.80
N ALA A 461 -15.03 4.29 11.40
CA ALA A 461 -14.00 5.04 10.68
C ALA A 461 -12.87 4.11 10.19
N PHE A 462 -12.53 3.08 10.98
CA PHE A 462 -11.58 2.05 10.57
C PHE A 462 -12.08 1.31 9.34
N TRP A 463 -13.29 0.73 9.38
CA TRP A 463 -13.78 -0.09 8.28
C TRP A 463 -14.03 0.68 6.98
N LYS A 464 -14.40 1.96 7.08
CA LYS A 464 -14.46 2.85 5.91
C LYS A 464 -13.09 3.12 5.29
N ALA A 465 -12.02 3.04 6.07
CA ALA A 465 -10.67 3.23 5.60
C ALA A 465 -10.02 1.95 5.06
N VAL A 466 -10.61 0.77 5.34
CA VAL A 466 -10.10 -0.51 4.85
C VAL A 466 -10.29 -0.62 3.34
N VAL A 467 -9.15 -0.77 2.65
CA VAL A 467 -9.09 -1.00 1.20
C VAL A 467 -9.26 -2.48 0.91
N SER A 468 -8.64 -3.34 1.72
CA SER A 468 -8.76 -4.79 1.59
C SER A 468 -8.42 -5.48 2.90
N ALA A 469 -9.05 -6.61 3.19
CA ALA A 469 -8.66 -7.49 4.27
C ALA A 469 -8.54 -8.95 3.82
N GLN A 470 -7.78 -9.75 4.56
CA GLN A 470 -7.56 -11.17 4.29
C GLN A 470 -7.42 -11.96 5.59
N LEU A 471 -7.96 -13.17 5.60
CA LEU A 471 -7.64 -14.19 6.60
C LEU A 471 -6.58 -15.14 6.04
N GLN A 472 -5.49 -15.35 6.78
CA GLN A 472 -4.46 -16.31 6.44
C GLN A 472 -4.21 -17.26 7.61
N PRO A 473 -4.29 -18.59 7.41
CA PRO A 473 -4.00 -19.54 8.47
C PRO A 473 -2.60 -19.35 9.07
N ALA A 474 -2.51 -19.24 10.40
CA ALA A 474 -1.23 -19.13 11.13
C ALA A 474 -0.85 -20.45 11.81
N GLY A 475 -1.85 -21.26 12.13
CA GLY A 475 -1.75 -22.52 12.87
C GLY A 475 -3.11 -23.22 12.88
N THR A 476 -3.22 -24.28 13.68
CA THR A 476 -4.50 -24.95 13.93
C THR A 476 -5.41 -24.17 14.89
N ASP A 477 -4.81 -23.36 15.76
CA ASP A 477 -5.50 -22.54 16.77
C ASP A 477 -5.35 -21.03 16.54
N ALA A 478 -4.76 -20.61 15.41
CA ALA A 478 -4.46 -19.23 15.11
C ALA A 478 -4.64 -18.90 13.61
N VAL A 479 -5.13 -17.69 13.34
CA VAL A 479 -5.28 -17.12 11.99
C VAL A 479 -4.83 -15.67 12.00
N TYR A 480 -4.10 -15.25 10.98
CA TYR A 480 -3.82 -13.84 10.75
C TYR A 480 -5.03 -13.15 10.13
N LEU A 481 -5.40 -12.01 10.70
CA LEU A 481 -6.21 -11.02 10.02
C LEU A 481 -5.29 -9.90 9.55
N SER A 482 -5.21 -9.79 8.23
CA SER A 482 -4.41 -8.79 7.54
C SER A 482 -5.32 -7.74 6.93
N VAL A 483 -5.04 -6.47 7.21
CA VAL A 483 -5.86 -5.34 6.78
C VAL A 483 -4.97 -4.30 6.13
N ARG A 484 -5.28 -3.97 4.87
CA ARG A 484 -4.73 -2.81 4.17
C ARG A 484 -5.73 -1.68 4.23
N TYR A 485 -5.30 -0.52 4.68
CA TYR A 485 -6.17 0.62 4.91
C TYR A 485 -5.48 1.93 4.59
N VAL A 486 -6.24 3.00 4.36
CA VAL A 486 -5.68 4.35 4.22
C VAL A 486 -5.64 5.00 5.61
N PRO A 487 -4.46 5.27 6.18
CA PRO A 487 -4.34 5.74 7.57
C PRO A 487 -4.94 7.12 7.86
N TYR A 488 -5.42 7.85 6.85
CA TYR A 488 -5.93 9.21 7.01
C TYR A 488 -6.77 9.68 5.81
N GLU A 489 -7.75 10.54 6.07
CA GLU A 489 -8.32 11.44 5.06
C GLU A 489 -7.37 12.64 4.91
N SER A 490 -6.58 12.69 3.83
CA SER A 490 -5.82 13.90 3.46
C SER A 490 -6.54 14.62 2.35
N ILE A 491 -6.49 15.95 2.38
CA ILE A 491 -6.92 16.79 1.26
C ILE A 491 -6.10 16.52 -0.02
N TYR A 492 -4.93 15.91 0.13
CA TYR A 492 -4.13 15.34 -0.96
C TYR A 492 -4.33 13.82 -0.93
N PRO A 493 -5.07 13.22 -1.88
CA PRO A 493 -5.10 11.77 -2.01
C PRO A 493 -3.67 11.31 -2.26
N LEU A 494 -3.10 10.62 -1.28
CA LEU A 494 -1.79 10.00 -1.38
C LEU A 494 -2.04 8.52 -1.66
N ASP A 495 -1.27 7.92 -2.57
CA ASP A 495 -1.32 6.47 -2.85
C ASP A 495 -0.65 5.67 -1.72
N PHE A 496 -1.01 6.01 -0.49
CA PHE A 496 -0.39 5.47 0.68
C PHE A 496 -1.40 4.66 1.47
N THR A 497 -1.18 3.35 1.47
CA THR A 497 -1.91 2.43 2.33
C THR A 497 -0.98 1.90 3.41
N ALA A 498 -1.48 1.86 4.63
CA ALA A 498 -0.86 1.12 5.71
C ALA A 498 -1.34 -0.33 5.69
N TYR A 499 -0.56 -1.18 6.32
CA TYR A 499 -0.90 -2.55 6.57
C TYR A 499 -0.85 -2.81 8.07
N ALA A 500 -1.88 -3.45 8.60
CA ALA A 500 -1.88 -4.02 9.93
C ALA A 500 -2.16 -5.52 9.84
N GLN A 501 -1.39 -6.31 10.60
CA GLN A 501 -1.64 -7.73 10.80
C GLN A 501 -1.86 -7.96 12.28
N CYS A 502 -2.91 -8.69 12.63
CA CYS A 502 -3.05 -9.25 13.98
C CYS A 502 -3.24 -10.76 13.88
N THR A 503 -2.92 -11.47 14.96
CA THR A 503 -3.25 -12.89 15.10
C THR A 503 -4.51 -13.00 15.94
N ILE A 504 -5.49 -13.75 15.44
CA ILE A 504 -6.68 -14.14 16.19
C ILE A 504 -6.52 -15.60 16.55
N THR A 505 -6.59 -15.90 17.84
CA THR A 505 -6.43 -17.24 18.41
C THR A 505 -7.78 -17.81 18.84
N LEU A 506 -7.86 -19.13 18.94
CA LEU A 506 -9.06 -19.82 19.43
C LEU A 506 -9.49 -19.34 20.83
N ALA A 507 -8.53 -18.96 21.67
CA ALA A 507 -8.79 -18.45 23.01
C ALA A 507 -9.52 -17.10 23.00
N GLU A 508 -9.37 -16.30 21.95
CA GLU A 508 -10.00 -14.98 21.84
C GLU A 508 -11.45 -15.07 21.34
N LEU A 509 -11.87 -16.20 20.74
CA LEU A 509 -13.26 -16.39 20.33
C LEU A 509 -14.19 -16.56 21.53
N GLY A 510 -15.20 -15.70 21.62
CA GLY A 510 -16.25 -15.75 22.66
C GLY A 510 -15.87 -15.20 24.03
N HIS A 511 -14.67 -14.63 24.23
CA HIS A 511 -14.30 -13.94 25.47
C HIS A 511 -14.95 -12.55 25.63
N TYR A 512 -15.41 -11.95 24.54
CA TYR A 512 -15.98 -10.59 24.56
C TYR A 512 -17.51 -10.56 24.59
N ALA A 513 -18.16 -11.64 25.05
CA ALA A 513 -19.59 -11.63 25.30
C ALA A 513 -19.91 -10.52 26.34
N VAL A 514 -20.56 -9.45 25.89
CA VAL A 514 -21.12 -8.40 26.76
C VAL A 514 -21.82 -9.07 27.95
N PRO A 515 -21.48 -8.73 29.20
CA PRO A 515 -22.20 -9.28 30.34
C PRO A 515 -23.67 -8.88 30.18
N ALA A 516 -24.55 -9.88 30.14
CA ALA A 516 -25.98 -9.67 30.04
C ALA A 516 -26.40 -8.64 31.10
N SER A 517 -27.00 -7.54 30.64
CA SER A 517 -27.48 -6.46 31.51
C SER A 517 -28.34 -7.05 32.63
N ALA A 518 -27.94 -6.81 33.88
CA ALA A 518 -28.70 -7.10 35.08
C ALA A 518 -29.87 -6.13 35.28
#